data_AF-A0A3N9V0K7-F1
#
_entry.id   AF-A0A3N9V0K7-F1
#
_cell.length_a   1.000
_cell.length_b   1.000
_cell.length_c   1.000
_cell.angle_alpha   90.00
_cell.angle_beta   90.00
_cell.angle_gamma   90.00
#
_symmetry.space_group_name_H-M   'P 1'
#
loop_
_entity.id
_entity.type
_entity.pdbx_description
1 polymer ?
#
loop_
_entity_poly.entity_id
_entity_poly.type
_entity_poly.pdbx_seq_one_letter_code
_entity_poly.pdbx_strand_id
1 'polypeptide(L)'
;MNIGRLLVKINRISAWMLLIFMIIFLVSGYAWSNRIILPLQQAKYMHTNLDLFLVFFFLVHVLISARFTLARWRVGHGRLVSGMLIAIGIAAFWIVLTIR
;
A
#
# COMPACT_ATOMS: atom_id res chain seq x y z
N MET A 1 -10.62 -3.72 23.46
CA MET A 1 -10.86 -3.61 22.00
C MET A 1 -10.15 -4.76 21.30
N ASN A 2 -10.86 -5.62 20.55
CA ASN A 2 -10.23 -6.81 19.93
C ASN A 2 -9.29 -6.40 18.79
N ILE A 3 -7.98 -6.51 19.02
CA ILE A 3 -6.91 -6.17 18.05
C ILE A 3 -7.18 -6.82 16.68
N GLY A 4 -7.62 -8.07 16.64
CA GLY A 4 -7.97 -8.75 15.37
C GLY A 4 -9.07 -8.05 14.57
N ARG A 5 -10.14 -7.57 15.23
CA ARG A 5 -11.23 -6.84 14.55
C ARG A 5 -10.75 -5.50 14.02
N LEU A 6 -9.86 -4.82 14.75
CA LEU A 6 -9.27 -3.56 14.31
C LEU A 6 -8.43 -3.77 13.03
N LEU A 7 -7.58 -4.80 12.99
CA LEU A 7 -6.78 -5.08 11.80
C LEU A 7 -7.63 -5.41 10.56
N VAL A 8 -8.75 -6.13 10.71
CA VAL A 8 -9.65 -6.39 9.58
C VAL A 8 -10.28 -5.09 9.07
N LYS A 9 -10.68 -4.18 9.97
CA LYS A 9 -11.21 -2.86 9.58
C LYS A 9 -10.16 -2.04 8.83
N ILE A 10 -8.93 -1.97 9.35
CA ILE A 10 -7.81 -1.27 8.70
C ILE A 10 -7.54 -1.90 7.33
N ASN A 11 -7.51 -3.23 7.23
CA ASN A 11 -7.28 -3.91 5.95
C ASN A 11 -8.34 -3.55 4.92
N ARG A 12 -9.62 -3.51 5.32
CA ARG A 12 -10.72 -3.14 4.44
C ARG A 12 -10.62 -1.68 3.97
N ILE A 13 -10.33 -0.76 4.88
CA ILE A 13 -10.14 0.67 4.55
C ILE A 13 -8.94 0.84 3.61
N SER A 14 -7.82 0.17 3.91
CA SER A 14 -6.62 0.23 3.07
C SER A 14 -6.89 -0.26 1.64
N ALA A 15 -7.69 -1.32 1.48
CA ALA A 15 -8.06 -1.83 0.16
C ALA A 15 -8.90 -0.83 -0.64
N TRP A 16 -9.89 -0.19 0.00
CA TRP A 16 -10.71 0.84 -0.65
C TRP A 16 -9.89 2.07 -1.04
N MET A 17 -9.01 2.54 -0.15
CA MET A 17 -8.10 3.66 -0.46
C MET A 17 -7.17 3.31 -1.62
N LEU A 18 -6.63 2.08 -1.63
CA LEU A 18 -5.74 1.60 -2.67
C LEU A 18 -6.43 1.51 -4.02
N LEU A 19 -7.71 1.08 -4.06
CA LEU A 19 -8.51 1.08 -5.27
C LEU A 19 -8.66 2.50 -5.84
N ILE A 20 -9.03 3.46 -4.99
CA ILE A 20 -9.20 4.87 -5.40
C ILE A 20 -7.87 5.43 -5.92
N PHE A 21 -6.77 5.24 -5.19
CA PHE A 21 -5.46 5.73 -5.62
C PHE A 21 -4.98 5.07 -6.90
N MET A 22 -5.24 3.77 -7.09
CA MET A 22 -4.91 3.05 -8.33
C MET A 22 -5.61 3.68 -9.53
N ILE A 23 -6.91 3.98 -9.42
CA ILE A 23 -7.66 4.62 -10.51
C ILE A 23 -7.04 5.98 -10.86
N ILE A 24 -6.77 6.83 -9.85
CA ILE A 24 -6.18 8.15 -10.09
C ILE A 24 -4.77 8.03 -10.69
N PHE A 25 -3.98 7.05 -10.23
CA PHE A 25 -2.63 6.79 -10.74
C PHE A 25 -2.65 6.35 -12.22
N LEU A 26 -3.59 5.49 -12.61
CA LEU A 26 -3.78 5.08 -14.00
C LEU A 26 -4.23 6.26 -14.89
N VAL A 27 -5.19 7.06 -14.42
CA VAL A 27 -5.67 8.23 -15.16
C VAL A 27 -4.56 9.27 -15.34
N SER A 28 -3.80 9.56 -14.28
CA SER A 28 -2.66 10.49 -14.35
C SER A 28 -1.53 10.00 -15.26
N GLY A 29 -1.24 8.69 -15.24
CA GLY A 29 -0.26 8.08 -16.16
C GLY A 29 -0.71 8.15 -17.63
N TYR A 30 -1.98 7.85 -17.90
CA TYR A 30 -2.55 7.99 -19.24
C TYR A 30 -2.55 9.44 -19.73
N ALA A 31 -2.87 10.39 -18.85
CA ALA A 31 -2.84 11.82 -19.14
C ALA A 31 -1.41 12.31 -19.45
N TRP A 32 -0.40 11.79 -18.77
CA TRP A 32 1.01 12.10 -19.07
C TRP A 32 1.38 11.60 -20.47
N SER A 33 1.07 10.35 -20.81
CA SER A 33 1.43 9.77 -22.12
C SER A 33 0.72 10.44 -23.29
N ASN A 34 -0.58 10.71 -23.16
CA ASN A 34 -1.41 11.14 -24.30
C ASN A 34 -1.71 12.64 -24.33
N ARG A 35 -1.48 13.39 -23.24
CA ARG A 35 -1.75 14.84 -23.11
C ARG A 35 -3.21 15.28 -23.33
N ILE A 36 -4.17 14.37 -23.19
CA ILE A 36 -5.59 14.63 -23.52
C ILE A 36 -6.42 15.06 -22.30
N ILE A 37 -6.11 14.56 -21.09
CA ILE A 37 -7.01 14.66 -19.93
C ILE A 37 -6.60 15.79 -18.96
N LEU A 38 -5.29 15.99 -18.75
CA LEU A 38 -4.75 16.96 -17.79
C LEU A 38 -3.54 17.68 -18.40
N PRO A 39 -3.27 18.93 -17.99
CA PRO A 39 -2.01 19.61 -18.29
C PRO A 39 -0.81 18.77 -17.82
N LEU A 40 0.24 18.68 -18.64
CA LEU A 40 1.40 17.81 -18.41
C LEU A 40 2.02 17.98 -17.01
N GLN A 41 2.15 19.22 -16.54
CA GLN A 41 2.70 19.51 -15.21
C GLN A 41 1.82 18.97 -14.08
N GLN A 42 0.50 19.06 -14.21
CA GLN A 42 -0.45 18.54 -13.22
C GLN A 42 -0.45 17.01 -13.23
N ALA A 43 -0.45 16.39 -14.41
CA ALA A 43 -0.38 14.94 -14.55
C ALA A 43 0.89 14.38 -13.90
N LYS A 44 2.05 15.00 -14.17
CA LYS A 44 3.34 14.61 -13.55
C LYS A 44 3.30 14.81 -12.03
N TYR A 45 2.86 15.96 -11.54
CA TYR A 45 2.78 16.24 -10.11
C TYR A 45 1.87 15.25 -9.37
N MET A 46 0.70 14.94 -9.93
CA MET A 46 -0.21 13.96 -9.34
C MET A 46 0.42 12.56 -9.33
N HIS A 47 0.96 12.11 -10.46
CA HIS A 47 1.54 10.78 -10.59
C HIS A 47 2.73 10.57 -9.65
N THR A 48 3.62 11.57 -9.53
CA THR A 48 4.82 11.51 -8.69
C THR A 48 4.56 11.72 -7.21
N ASN A 49 3.38 12.18 -6.78
CA ASN A 49 3.05 12.28 -5.36
C ASN A 49 2.17 11.13 -4.88
N LEU A 50 1.34 10.58 -5.77
CA LEU A 50 0.44 9.47 -5.46
C LEU A 50 1.18 8.14 -5.31
N ASP A 51 2.32 7.98 -5.98
CA ASP A 51 3.19 6.79 -5.89
C ASP A 51 3.49 6.39 -4.44
N LEU A 52 3.90 7.33 -3.59
CA LEU A 52 4.30 7.09 -2.21
C LEU A 52 3.11 6.65 -1.36
N PHE A 53 1.94 7.28 -1.54
CA PHE A 53 0.70 6.86 -0.88
C PHE A 53 0.30 5.46 -1.33
N LEU A 54 0.41 5.16 -2.64
CA LEU A 54 0.06 3.86 -3.20
C LEU A 54 0.91 2.75 -2.57
N VAL A 55 2.22 2.96 -2.50
CA VAL A 55 3.15 2.01 -1.86
C VAL A 55 2.85 1.85 -0.37
N PHE A 56 2.59 2.93 0.35
CA PHE A 56 2.26 2.87 1.77
C PHE A 56 0.99 2.02 2.03
N PHE A 57 -0.12 2.33 1.34
CA PHE A 57 -1.35 1.58 1.50
C PHE A 57 -1.19 0.13 1.02
N PHE A 58 -0.39 -0.12 -0.01
CA PHE A 58 -0.08 -1.45 -0.50
C PHE A 58 0.64 -2.28 0.56
N LEU A 59 1.69 -1.75 1.18
CA LEU A 59 2.43 -2.43 2.24
C LEU A 59 1.53 -2.74 3.44
N VAL A 60 0.74 -1.77 3.90
CA VAL A 60 -0.23 -2.00 4.99
C VAL A 60 -1.20 -3.13 4.64
N HIS A 61 -1.79 -3.09 3.44
CA HIS A 61 -2.75 -4.09 2.98
C HIS A 61 -2.13 -5.50 2.89
N VAL A 62 -0.96 -5.60 2.28
CA VAL A 62 -0.27 -6.88 2.06
C VAL A 62 0.23 -7.47 3.38
N LEU A 63 0.82 -6.67 4.27
CA LEU A 63 1.36 -7.19 5.54
C LEU A 63 0.25 -7.69 6.47
N ILE A 64 -0.87 -6.97 6.55
CA ILE A 64 -2.03 -7.39 7.33
C ILE A 64 -2.63 -8.67 6.73
N SER A 65 -2.77 -8.72 5.41
CA SER A 65 -3.29 -9.91 4.71
C SER A 65 -2.36 -11.11 4.88
N ALA A 66 -1.06 -10.92 4.76
CA ALA A 66 -0.03 -11.94 5.01
C ALA A 66 -0.09 -12.46 6.45
N ARG A 67 -0.24 -11.58 7.45
CA ARG A 67 -0.45 -11.99 8.84
C ARG A 67 -1.64 -12.93 8.99
N PHE A 68 -2.79 -12.56 8.41
CA PHE A 68 -4.00 -13.39 8.51
C PHE A 68 -3.86 -14.72 7.76
N THR A 69 -3.17 -14.73 6.62
CA THR A 69 -2.87 -15.96 5.88
C THR A 69 -1.95 -16.87 6.69
N LEU A 70 -0.83 -16.36 7.21
CA LEU A 70 0.11 -17.17 8.01
C LEU A 70 -0.53 -17.70 9.29
N ALA A 71 -1.38 -16.90 9.95
CA ALA A 71 -2.12 -17.33 11.13
C ALA A 71 -3.11 -18.47 10.79
N ARG A 72 -3.76 -18.42 9.62
CA ARG A 72 -4.67 -19.49 9.16
C ARG A 72 -3.94 -20.82 8.95
N TRP A 73 -2.71 -20.78 8.45
CA TRP A 73 -1.88 -21.95 8.19
C TRP A 73 -1.03 -22.38 9.40
N ARG A 74 -1.20 -21.71 10.55
CA ARG A 74 -0.43 -21.96 11.79
C ARG A 74 1.09 -21.92 11.58
N VAL A 75 1.55 -21.09 10.65
CA VAL A 75 2.97 -20.96 10.34
C VAL A 75 3.64 -20.07 11.40
N GLY A 76 4.57 -20.65 12.15
CA GLY A 76 5.40 -19.95 13.13
C GLY A 76 4.65 -19.46 14.39
N HIS A 77 5.40 -18.85 15.31
CA HIS A 77 4.83 -18.23 16.50
C HIS A 77 4.28 -16.85 16.16
N GLY A 78 3.02 -16.57 16.53
CA GLY A 78 2.32 -15.35 16.14
C GLY A 78 3.06 -14.04 16.48
N ARG A 79 3.80 -13.99 17.59
CA ARG A 79 4.61 -12.81 17.95
C ARG A 79 5.82 -12.63 17.03
N LEU A 80 6.54 -13.71 16.73
CA LEU A 80 7.72 -13.68 15.85
C LEU A 80 7.32 -13.27 14.43
N VAL A 81 6.27 -13.90 13.90
CA VAL A 81 5.75 -13.58 12.57
C VAL A 81 5.30 -12.13 12.48
N SER A 82 4.58 -11.61 13.49
CA SER A 82 4.20 -10.20 13.51
C SER A 82 5.42 -9.26 13.57
N GLY A 83 6.44 -9.58 14.35
CA GLY A 83 7.69 -8.80 14.38
C GLY A 83 8.42 -8.80 13.04
N MET A 84 8.54 -9.96 12.40
CA MET A 84 9.15 -10.10 11.07
C MET A 84 8.38 -9.33 9.99
N LEU A 85 7.05 -9.42 9.99
CA LEU A 85 6.21 -8.67 9.04
C LEU A 85 6.38 -7.14 9.21
N ILE A 86 6.49 -6.66 10.45
CA ILE A 86 6.75 -5.24 10.72
C ILE A 86 8.13 -4.85 10.19
N ALA A 87 9.17 -5.65 10.48
CA ALA A 87 10.53 -5.38 10.00
C ALA A 87 10.60 -5.35 8.46
N ILE A 88 9.95 -6.31 7.78
CA ILE A 88 9.83 -6.35 6.32
C ILE A 88 9.11 -5.10 5.81
N GLY A 89 8.02 -4.70 6.46
CA GLY A 89 7.29 -3.48 6.08
C GLY A 89 8.13 -2.22 6.17
N ILE A 90 8.88 -2.05 7.28
CA ILE A 90 9.78 -0.92 7.49
C ILE A 90 10.91 -0.94 6.45
N ALA A 91 11.55 -2.09 6.24
CA ALA A 91 12.63 -2.23 5.28
C ALA A 91 12.16 -1.94 3.84
N ALA A 92 11.01 -2.48 3.44
CA ALA A 92 10.45 -2.25 2.11
C ALA A 92 10.08 -0.77 1.90
N PHE A 93 9.47 -0.13 2.89
CA PHE A 93 9.15 1.29 2.82
C PHE A 93 10.41 2.17 2.77
N TRP A 94 11.43 1.81 3.56
CA TRP A 94 12.72 2.50 3.56
C TRP A 94 13.39 2.43 2.19
N ILE A 95 13.43 1.26 1.55
CA ILE A 95 13.98 1.09 0.19
C ILE A 95 13.28 2.03 -0.80
N VAL A 96 11.96 2.16 -0.71
CA VAL A 96 11.20 3.07 -1.59
C VAL A 96 11.62 4.52 -1.38
N LEU A 97 11.86 4.95 -0.14
CA LEU A 97 12.33 6.30 0.16
C LEU A 97 13.77 6.54 -0.33
N THR A 98 14.61 5.52 -0.42
CA THR A 98 15.99 5.68 -0.92
C THR A 98 16.11 5.77 -2.44
N ILE A 99 15.13 5.22 -3.18
CA ILE A 99 15.14 5.21 -4.66
C ILE A 99 14.50 6.48 -5.23
N ARG A 100 13.67 7.16 -4.44
CA ARG A 100 12.93 8.37 -4.80
C ARG A 100 13.79 9.62 -4.65
#